data_AF-A0A6C2C5F8-F1
#
_entry.id   AF-A0A6C2C5F8-F1
#
_cell.length_a   1.000
_cell.length_b   1.000
_cell.length_c   1.000
_cell.angle_alpha   90.00
_cell.angle_beta   90.00
_cell.angle_gamma   90.00
#
_symmetry.space_group_name_H-M   'P 1'
#
loop_
_entity.id
_entity.type
_entity.pdbx_description
1 polymer ?
#
loop_
_entity_poly.entity_id
_entity_poly.type
_entity_poly.pdbx_seq_one_letter_code
_entity_poly.pdbx_strand_id
1 'polypeptide(L)' 'MAEKLIQLRVEGEIKDKADLTFAQQGLTTQGAIKMMLTQVANTGKSPFDNLFLNTK' A
#
# COMPACT_ATOMS: atom_id res chain seq x y z
N MET A 1 13.99 -17.88 6.98
CA MET A 1 13.01 -17.49 5.94
C MET A 1 13.67 -16.40 5.11
N ALA A 2 13.70 -16.53 3.78
CA ALA A 2 14.40 -15.57 2.94
C ALA A 2 13.55 -14.31 2.74
N GLU A 3 14.06 -13.16 3.17
CA GLU A 3 13.44 -11.86 2.91
C GLU A 3 13.48 -11.58 1.39
N LYS A 4 12.36 -11.11 0.83
CA LYS A 4 12.28 -10.71 -0.57
C LYS A 4 12.03 -9.22 -0.67
N LEU A 5 12.74 -8.57 -1.58
CA LEU A 5 12.68 -7.14 -1.80
C LEU A 5 11.69 -6.80 -2.91
N ILE A 6 10.89 -5.75 -2.70
CA ILE A 6 9.94 -5.23 -3.68
C ILE A 6 10.48 -3.88 -4.18
N GLN A 7 10.77 -3.79 -5.48
CA GLN A 7 11.14 -2.55 -6.15
C GLN A 7 9.98 -2.08 -7.02
N LEU A 8 9.54 -0.84 -6.81
CA LEU A 8 8.45 -0.23 -7.56
C LEU A 8 8.89 1.12 -8.09
N ARG A 9 8.58 1.41 -9.36
CA ARG A 9 8.73 2.75 -9.93
C ARG A 9 7.40 3.48 -9.80
N VAL A 10 7.45 4.67 -9.22
CA VAL A 10 6.32 5.59 -9.11
C VAL A 10 6.82 7.00 -9.41
N GLU A 11 5.91 7.85 -9.87
CA GLU A 11 6.21 9.27 -10.06
C GLU A 11 6.59 9.92 -8.72
N GLY A 12 7.58 10.83 -8.76
CA GLY A 12 8.11 11.49 -7.57
C GLY A 12 7.01 12.19 -6.77
N GLU A 13 6.16 12.97 -7.45
CA GLU A 13 5.08 13.70 -6.80
C GLU A 13 4.05 12.79 -6.10
N ILE A 14 3.76 11.61 -6.68
CA ILE A 14 2.85 10.64 -6.08
C ILE A 14 3.48 10.06 -4.82
N LYS A 15 4.77 9.73 -4.87
CA LYS A 15 5.52 9.24 -3.71
C LYS A 15 5.54 10.28 -2.59
N ASP A 16 5.83 11.54 -2.91
CA ASP A 16 5.95 12.59 -1.91
C ASP A 16 4.60 12.87 -1.22
N LYS A 17 3.50 12.88 -1.99
CA LYS A 17 2.14 12.99 -1.44
C LYS A 17 1.78 11.80 -0.54
N ALA A 18 2.13 10.58 -0.95
CA ALA A 18 1.91 9.38 -0.15
C ALA A 18 2.72 9.43 1.16
N ASP A 19 4.00 9.78 1.10
CA ASP A 19 4.87 9.90 2.27
C ASP A 19 4.33 10.92 3.27
N LEU A 20 3.88 12.10 2.82
CA LEU A 20 3.27 13.11 3.68
C LEU A 20 1.99 12.60 4.35
N THR A 21 1.13 11.90 3.59
CA THR A 21 -0.14 11.37 4.09
C THR A 21 0.09 10.29 5.16
N PHE A 22 1.01 9.35 4.90
CA PHE A 22 1.33 8.30 5.85
C PHE A 22 2.09 8.84 7.07
N ALA A 23 2.97 9.83 6.89
CA ALA A 23 3.70 10.46 7.99
C ALA A 23 2.77 11.14 9.00
N GLN A 24 1.67 11.75 8.55
CA GLN A 24 0.63 12.30 9.44
C GLN A 24 -0.01 11.23 10.33
N GLN A 25 0.01 9.97 9.90
CA GLN A 25 -0.51 8.81 10.64
C GLN A 25 0.59 8.07 11.41
N GLY A 26 1.83 8.59 11.44
CA GLY A 26 2.98 7.94 12.08
C GLY A 26 3.51 6.73 11.31
N LEU A 27 3.18 6.60 10.02
CA LEU A 27 3.58 5.49 9.16
C LEU A 27 4.55 5.97 8.07
N THR A 28 5.45 5.07 7.65
CA THR A 28 6.22 5.26 6.42
C THR A 28 5.50 4.59 5.25
N THR A 29 5.72 5.06 4.02
CA THR A 29 5.14 4.40 2.83
C THR A 29 5.54 2.93 2.75
N GLN A 30 6.78 2.58 3.09
CA GLN A 30 7.22 1.19 3.14
C GLN A 30 6.48 0.38 4.20
N GLY A 31 6.24 0.96 5.39
CA GLY A 31 5.45 0.34 6.44
C GLY A 31 4.01 0.09 6.01
N ALA A 32 3.38 1.09 5.38
CA ALA A 32 2.02 0.97 4.84
C ALA A 32 1.92 -0.13 3.78
N ILE A 33 2.87 -0.20 2.83
CA ILE A 33 2.91 -1.26 1.81
C ILE A 33 3.11 -2.64 2.46
N LYS A 34 3.97 -2.75 3.48
CA LYS A 34 4.17 -4.00 4.22
C LYS A 34 2.88 -4.46 4.91
N MET A 35 2.16 -3.55 5.55
CA MET A 35 0.87 -3.84 6.18
C MET A 35 -0.16 -4.28 5.14
N MET A 36 -0.25 -3.57 4.01
CA MET A 36 -1.14 -3.90 2.90
C MET A 36 -0.88 -5.32 2.37
N LEU A 37 0.37 -5.66 2.08
CA LEU A 37 0.75 -6.99 1.59
C LEU A 37 0.43 -8.08 2.61
N THR A 38 0.68 -7.80 3.89
CA THR A 38 0.36 -8.73 4.98
C THR A 38 -1.14 -8.98 5.08
N GLN A 39 -1.96 -7.93 4.96
CA GLN A 39 -3.41 -8.04 4.96
C GLN A 39 -3.91 -8.86 3.77
N VAL A 40 -3.41 -8.60 2.55
CA VAL A 40 -3.80 -9.34 1.34
C VAL A 40 -3.45 -10.81 1.48
N ALA A 41 -2.22 -11.12 1.91
CA ALA A 41 -1.77 -12.50 2.10
C ALA A 41 -2.60 -13.25 3.14
N ASN A 42 -2.98 -12.59 4.24
CA ASN A 42 -3.73 -13.23 5.32
C ASN A 42 -5.24 -13.35 5.04
N THR A 43 -5.83 -12.39 4.34
CA THR A 43 -7.29 -12.33 4.13
C THR A 43 -7.74 -12.86 2.77
N GLY A 44 -6.83 -12.94 1.80
CA GLY A 44 -7.15 -13.24 0.40
C GLY A 44 -7.97 -12.15 -0.30
N LYS A 45 -8.20 -11.00 0.37
CA LYS A 45 -8.98 -9.88 -0.15
C LYS A 45 -8.05 -8.75 -0.58
N SER A 46 -8.36 -8.17 -1.72
CA SER A 46 -7.66 -6.98 -2.21
C SER A 46 -8.05 -5.76 -1.37
N PRO A 47 -7.12 -4.83 -1.06
CA PRO A 47 -7.48 -3.53 -0.49
C PRO A 47 -8.37 -2.71 -1.44
N PHE A 48 -8.48 -3.14 -2.71
CA PHE A 48 -9.34 -2.55 -3.71
C PHE A 48 -10.66 -3.31 -3.93
N ASP A 49 -10.89 -4.40 -3.19
CA ASP A 49 -12.19 -5.09 -3.23
C ASP A 49 -13.28 -4.10 -2.78
N ASN A 50 -14.35 -4.01 -3.57
CA ASN A 50 -15.47 -3.08 -3.39
C ASN A 50 -15.22 -1.61 -3.76
N LEU A 51 -14.00 -1.18 -4.12
CA LEU A 51 -13.77 0.21 -4.60
C LEU A 51 -14.40 0.47 -5.97
N PHE A 52 -14.55 -0.57 -6.80
CA PHE A 52 -15.09 -0.46 -8.16
C PHE A 52 -16.56 -0.90 -8.29
N LEU A 53 -17.23 -1.21 -7.18
CA LEU A 53 -18.61 -1.71 -7.21
C LEU A 53 -19.67 -0.63 -7.47
N ASN A 54 -19.29 0.66 -7.54
CA ASN A 54 -20.23 1.73 -7.84
C ASN A 54 -20.34 2.02 -9.35
N THR A 55 -20.55 0.97 -10.14
CA THR A 55 -21.06 1.10 -11.51
C THR A 55 -22.38 0.34 -11.64
N LYS A 56 -23.42 0.89 -11.03
CA LYS A 56 -24.80 0.95 -11.57
C LYS A 56 -25.70 1.81 -10.70
#